data_AF-A0A9K3KF82-F1
#
_entry.id   AF-A0A9K3KF82-F1
#
_cell.length_a   1.000
_cell.length_b   1.000
_cell.length_c   1.000
_cell.angle_alpha   90.00
_cell.angle_beta   90.00
_cell.angle_gamma   90.00
#
_symmetry.space_group_name_H-M   'P 1'
#
loop_
_entity.id
_entity.type
_entity.pdbx_description
1 polymer ?
#
loop_
_entity_poly.entity_id
_entity_poly.type
_entity_poly.pdbx_seq_one_letter_code
_entity_poly.pdbx_strand_id
1 'polypeptide(L)'
;MNFFGGGGQQQQPQGPDSVFAAKTELEMYTDLFNKIAASCFQKCASRRHKEPDLSLGEMTCTDRCVSKYLEGQQLIGMVLQKANEEQLQQQQAAAAMAQQFGG
;
A
#
# COMPACT_ATOMS: atom_id res chain seq x y z
N MET A 1 -17.54 53.56 -21.92
CA MET A 1 -16.88 53.60 -20.60
C MET A 1 -16.49 52.18 -20.21
N ASN A 2 -15.22 51.84 -20.42
CA ASN A 2 -14.57 50.68 -19.82
C ASN A 2 -14.15 51.07 -18.40
N PHE A 3 -14.70 50.43 -17.38
CA PHE A 3 -14.31 50.65 -15.98
C PHE A 3 -14.22 49.29 -15.28
N PHE A 4 -12.97 48.93 -14.93
CA PHE A 4 -12.58 47.80 -14.05
C PHE A 4 -12.82 46.38 -14.62
N GLY A 5 -11.83 45.65 -15.14
CA GLY A 5 -10.39 45.67 -14.87
C GLY A 5 -10.06 44.80 -13.64
N GLY A 6 -9.91 43.49 -13.86
CA GLY A 6 -9.52 42.49 -12.85
C GLY A 6 -10.08 41.13 -13.26
N GLY A 7 -9.44 40.40 -14.17
CA GLY A 7 -8.16 39.76 -13.86
C GLY A 7 -8.49 38.44 -13.16
N GLY A 8 -8.56 37.38 -13.96
CA GLY A 8 -9.31 36.18 -13.64
C GLY A 8 -8.83 35.39 -12.44
N GLN A 9 -9.74 34.58 -11.91
CA GLN A 9 -9.41 33.23 -11.50
C GLN A 9 -10.48 32.31 -12.04
N GLN A 10 -10.17 31.75 -13.22
CA GLN A 10 -10.70 30.44 -13.58
C GLN A 10 -10.23 29.51 -12.46
N GLN A 11 -11.14 29.13 -11.57
CA GLN A 11 -10.89 28.09 -10.58
C GLN A 11 -10.71 26.80 -11.38
N GLN A 12 -9.47 26.49 -11.74
CA GLN A 12 -9.11 25.22 -12.35
C GLN A 12 -9.56 24.10 -11.42
N PRO A 13 -10.18 23.03 -11.96
CA PRO A 13 -10.56 21.88 -11.16
C PRO A 13 -9.28 21.30 -10.55
N GLN A 14 -9.22 21.25 -9.22
CA GLN A 14 -8.11 20.65 -8.50
C GLN A 14 -8.08 19.17 -8.89
N GLY A 15 -7.11 18.81 -9.74
CA GLY A 15 -6.72 17.42 -9.95
C GLY A 15 -6.31 16.79 -8.62
N PRO A 16 -6.14 15.45 -8.56
CA PRO A 16 -5.95 14.72 -7.30
C PRO A 16 -4.91 15.44 -6.43
N ASP A 17 -5.37 15.90 -5.25
CA ASP A 17 -4.55 16.69 -4.34
C ASP A 17 -3.25 15.92 -4.08
N SER A 18 -2.10 16.50 -4.47
CA SER A 18 -0.78 15.88 -4.26
C SER A 18 -0.57 15.51 -2.78
N VAL A 19 -1.21 16.26 -1.88
CA VAL A 19 -1.28 16.01 -0.45
C VAL A 19 -2.05 14.73 -0.10
N PHE A 20 -3.13 14.42 -0.82
CA PHE A 20 -3.91 13.19 -0.61
C PHE A 20 -3.13 11.95 -1.04
N ALA A 21 -2.45 12.01 -2.20
CA ALA A 21 -1.56 10.93 -2.64
C ALA A 21 -0.42 10.69 -1.65
N ALA A 22 0.23 11.76 -1.18
CA ALA A 22 1.31 11.68 -0.18
C ALA A 22 0.83 11.10 1.17
N LYS A 23 -0.38 11.47 1.62
CA LYS A 23 -0.98 10.88 2.83
C LYS A 23 -1.19 9.38 2.69
N THR A 24 -1.70 8.95 1.54
CA THR A 24 -1.96 7.53 1.26
C THR A 24 -0.68 6.71 1.26
N GLU A 25 0.40 7.26 0.68
CA GLU A 25 1.71 6.62 0.69
C GLU A 25 2.27 6.49 2.12
N LEU A 26 2.15 7.53 2.95
CA LEU A 26 2.59 7.48 4.35
C LEU A 26 1.79 6.48 5.20
N GLU A 27 0.47 6.40 5.00
CA GLU A 27 -0.37 5.41 5.68
C GLU A 27 0.05 3.99 5.31
N MET A 28 0.37 3.74 4.05
CA MET A 28 0.89 2.45 3.59
C MET A 28 2.22 2.09 4.24
N TYR A 29 3.18 3.02 4.30
CA TYR A 29 4.46 2.77 4.96
C TYR A 29 4.31 2.52 6.46
N THR A 30 3.38 3.23 7.11
CA THR A 30 3.11 3.07 8.54
C THR A 30 2.53 1.70 8.84
N ASP A 31 1.55 1.24 8.05
CA ASP A 31 0.99 -0.10 8.18
C ASP A 31 2.04 -1.19 7.95
N LEU A 32 2.87 -1.03 6.92
CA LEU A 32 3.98 -1.94 6.62
C LEU A 32 4.94 -2.06 7.81
N PHE A 33 5.37 -0.92 8.38
CA PHE A 33 6.27 -0.91 9.52
C PHE A 33 5.67 -1.62 10.73
N ASN A 34 4.41 -1.31 11.08
CA ASN A 34 3.74 -1.92 12.22
C ASN A 34 3.61 -3.44 12.07
N LYS A 35 3.28 -3.92 10.86
CA LYS A 35 3.17 -5.35 10.58
C LYS A 35 4.51 -6.08 10.62
N ILE A 36 5.57 -5.47 10.07
CA ILE A 36 6.93 -6.01 10.14
C ILE A 36 7.38 -6.12 11.59
N ALA A 37 7.24 -5.04 12.36
CA ALA A 37 7.65 -4.98 13.76
C ALA A 37 6.93 -6.06 14.60
N ALA A 38 5.61 -6.16 14.47
CA ALA A 38 4.82 -7.16 15.19
C ALA A 38 5.18 -8.60 14.77
N SER A 39 5.32 -8.87 13.47
CA SER A 39 5.65 -10.19 12.93
C SER A 39 7.04 -10.65 13.36
N CYS A 40 8.05 -9.79 13.25
CA CYS A 40 9.41 -10.12 13.62
C CYS A 40 9.58 -10.22 15.14
N PHE A 41 8.92 -9.36 15.92
CA PHE A 41 8.92 -9.51 17.37
C PHE A 41 8.31 -10.85 17.80
N GLN A 42 7.17 -11.26 17.22
CA GLN A 42 6.56 -12.55 17.54
C GLN A 42 7.39 -13.77 17.10
N LYS A 43 8.15 -13.67 16.01
CA LYS A 43 8.96 -14.77 15.48
C LYS A 43 10.30 -14.90 16.16
N CYS A 44 10.94 -13.77 16.48
CA CYS A 44 12.33 -13.73 16.92
C CYS A 44 12.48 -13.50 18.42
N ALA A 45 11.56 -12.78 19.08
CA ALA A 45 11.64 -12.57 20.51
C ALA A 45 11.10 -13.80 21.27
N SER A 46 11.87 -14.30 22.23
CA SER A 46 11.44 -15.44 23.05
C SER A 46 10.21 -15.09 23.90
N ARG A 47 9.21 -15.98 23.99
CA ARG A 47 8.07 -15.81 24.91
C ARG A 47 8.48 -15.75 26.39
N ARG A 48 9.65 -16.31 26.72
CA ARG A 48 10.27 -16.18 28.04
C ARG A 48 11.46 -15.24 27.90
N HIS A 49 11.19 -13.95 28.07
CA HIS A 49 12.21 -12.92 28.16
C HIS A 49 12.97 -13.12 29.48
N LYS A 50 14.26 -13.46 29.38
CA LYS A 50 15.15 -13.53 30.55
C LYS A 50 15.78 -12.19 30.87
N GLU A 51 15.98 -11.37 29.85
CA GLU A 51 16.66 -10.07 29.93
C GLU A 51 15.85 -9.04 29.12
N PRO A 52 15.94 -7.74 29.46
CA PRO A 52 15.22 -6.67 28.76
C PRO A 52 15.81 -6.35 27.38
N ASP A 53 17.08 -6.70 27.16
CA ASP A 53 17.79 -6.46 25.92
C ASP A 53 17.69 -7.66 24.96
N LEU A 54 17.76 -7.41 23.65
CA LEU A 54 17.81 -8.48 22.66
C LEU A 54 19.18 -9.17 22.72
N SER A 55 19.14 -10.48 22.88
CA SER A 55 20.35 -11.30 22.75
C SER A 55 20.86 -11.31 21.31
N LEU A 56 22.14 -11.64 21.11
CA LEU A 56 22.78 -11.65 19.79
C LEU A 56 22.07 -12.57 18.76
N GLY A 57 21.44 -13.65 19.25
CA GLY A 57 20.60 -14.53 18.44
C GLY A 57 19.28 -13.89 17.99
N GLU A 58 18.63 -13.13 18.87
CA GLU A 58 17.37 -12.43 18.57
C GLU A 58 17.62 -11.24 17.63
N MET A 59 18.74 -10.52 17.80
CA MET A 59 19.16 -9.46 16.86
C MET A 59 19.36 -10.02 15.45
N THR A 60 20.16 -11.09 15.32
CA THR A 60 20.43 -11.73 14.02
C THR A 60 19.16 -12.32 13.40
N CYS A 61 18.25 -12.86 14.21
CA CYS A 61 16.95 -13.34 13.74
C CYS A 61 16.11 -12.18 13.18
N THR A 62 16.09 -11.04 13.88
CA THR A 62 15.30 -9.87 13.50
C THR A 62 15.73 -9.34 12.13
N ASP A 63 17.03 -9.19 11.88
CA ASP A 63 17.55 -8.78 10.57
C ASP A 63 17.13 -9.74 9.45
N ARG A 64 17.27 -11.05 9.68
CA ARG A 64 16.84 -12.08 8.72
C ARG A 64 15.33 -12.06 8.50
N CYS A 65 14.55 -11.82 9.55
CA CYS A 65 13.10 -11.75 9.48
C CYS A 65 12.64 -10.60 8.58
N VAL A 66 13.22 -9.42 8.72
CA VAL A 66 12.88 -8.26 7.88
C VAL A 66 13.19 -8.55 6.41
N SER A 67 14.38 -9.10 6.10
CA SER A 67 14.73 -9.49 4.73
C SER A 67 13.74 -10.49 4.14
N LYS A 68 13.35 -11.53 4.90
CA LYS A 68 12.36 -12.51 4.46
C LYS A 68 10.95 -11.95 4.32
N TYR A 69 10.57 -11.00 5.17
CA TYR A 69 9.27 -10.35 5.07
C TYR A 69 9.18 -9.55 3.77
N LEU A 70 10.21 -8.79 3.43
CA LEU A 70 10.23 -7.98 2.20
C LEU A 70 10.26 -8.86 0.95
N GLU A 71 11.06 -9.93 0.94
CA GLU A 71 11.02 -10.94 -0.14
C GLU A 71 9.60 -11.52 -0.30
N GLY A 72 8.94 -11.89 0.80
CA GLY A 72 7.56 -12.38 0.79
C GLY A 72 6.56 -11.34 0.27
N GLN A 73 6.69 -10.09 0.70
CA GLN A 73 5.83 -8.99 0.27
C GLN A 73 5.96 -8.73 -1.25
N GLN A 74 7.16 -8.85 -1.81
CA GLN A 74 7.38 -8.73 -3.25
C GLN A 74 6.70 -9.87 -4.03
N LEU A 75 6.84 -11.12 -3.55
CA LEU A 75 6.17 -12.27 -4.17
C LEU A 75 4.64 -12.12 -4.13
N ILE A 76 4.08 -11.71 -3.00
CA ILE A 76 2.65 -11.44 -2.84
C ILE A 76 2.22 -10.33 -3.81
N GLY A 77 3.02 -9.27 -3.94
CA GLY A 77 2.79 -8.19 -4.91
C GLY A 77 2.67 -8.69 -6.34
N MET A 78 3.58 -9.57 -6.78
CA MET A 78 3.53 -10.15 -8.13
C MET A 78 2.31 -11.05 -8.36
N VAL A 79 1.91 -11.83 -7.34
CA VAL A 79 0.72 -12.69 -7.43
C VAL A 79 -0.56 -11.85 -7.47
N LEU A 80 -0.65 -10.83 -6.63
CA LEU A 80 -1.80 -9.92 -6.62
C LEU A 80 -1.94 -9.17 -7.95
N GLN A 81 -0.85 -8.71 -8.55
CA GLN A 81 -0.88 -8.06 -9.86
C GLN A 81 -1.50 -8.97 -10.93
N LYS A 82 -1.04 -10.22 -11.03
CA LYS A 82 -1.59 -11.22 -11.96
C LYS A 82 -3.07 -11.50 -11.69
N ALA A 83 -3.44 -11.69 -10.43
CA ALA A 83 -4.84 -11.95 -10.05
C ALA A 83 -5.75 -10.75 -10.37
N ASN A 84 -5.25 -9.52 -10.23
CA ASN A 84 -6.01 -8.31 -10.52
C ASN A 84 -6.24 -8.13 -12.03
N GLU A 85 -5.27 -8.50 -12.88
CA GLU A 85 -5.42 -8.53 -14.33
C GLU A 85 -6.49 -9.55 -14.77
N GLU A 86 -6.47 -10.75 -14.18
CA GLU A 86 -7.48 -11.79 -14.44
C GLU A 86 -8.89 -11.36 -14.01
N GLN A 87 -9.01 -10.72 -12.84
CA GLN A 87 -10.30 -10.16 -12.38
C GLN A 87 -10.81 -9.05 -13.29
N LEU A 88 -9.94 -8.16 -13.77
CA LEU A 88 -10.33 -7.10 -14.69
C LEU A 88 -10.88 -7.67 -15.99
N GLN A 89 -10.28 -8.74 -16.52
CA GLN A 89 -10.78 -9.43 -17.70
C GLN A 89 -12.16 -10.07 -17.46
N GLN A 90 -12.37 -10.70 -16.31
CA GLN A 90 -13.68 -11.26 -15.96
C GLN A 90 -14.75 -10.17 -15.79
N GLN A 91 -14.38 -9.04 -15.18
CA GLN A 91 -15.30 -7.92 -14.96
C GLN A 91 -15.66 -7.22 -16.29
N GLN A 92 -14.70 -7.11 -17.21
CA GLN A 92 -14.94 -6.59 -18.57
C GLN A 92 -15.78 -7.56 -19.41
N ALA A 93 -15.56 -8.88 -19.31
CA ALA A 93 -16.37 -9.88 -20.01
C ALA A 93 -17.83 -9.91 -19.50
N ALA A 94 -18.02 -9.77 -18.18
CA ALA A 94 -19.36 -9.64 -17.60
C ALA A 94 -20.05 -8.32 -18.00
N ALA A 95 -19.31 -7.20 -18.03
CA ALA A 95 -19.83 -5.91 -18.50
C ALA A 95 -20.17 -5.93 -20.00
N ALA A 96 -19.38 -6.62 -20.83
CA ALA A 96 -19.64 -6.81 -22.26
C ALA A 96 -20.89 -7.68 -22.49
N MET A 97 -21.09 -8.75 -21.70
CA MET A 97 -22.34 -9.54 -21.76
C MET A 97 -23.58 -8.74 -21.33
N ALA A 98 -23.46 -7.88 -20.31
CA ALA A 98 -24.57 -7.03 -19.85
C ALA A 98 -24.99 -5.99 -20.91
N GLN A 99 -24.04 -5.44 -21.68
CA GLN A 99 -24.35 -4.52 -22.78
C GLN A 99 -24.99 -5.23 -23.99
N GLN A 100 -24.70 -6.51 -24.20
CA GLN A 100 -25.19 -7.27 -25.35
C GLN A 100 -26.63 -7.82 -25.17
N PHE A 101 -27.10 -8.00 -23.93
CA PHE A 101 -28.45 -8.51 -23.61
C PHE A 101 -29.44 -7.43 -23.10
N GLY A 102 -29.04 -6.16 -23.10
CA GLY A 102 -29.85 -5.02 -22.60
C GLY A 102 -30.54 -4.18 -23.68
N GLY A 103 -30.74 -4.70 -24.90
CA GLY A 103 -31.40 -4.02 -26.02
C GLY A 103 -32.70 -4.70 -26.44
#